data_AF-A0A0F0HKF8-F1
#
_entry.id   AF-A0A0F0HKF8-F1
#
_cell.length_a   1.000
_cell.length_b   1.000
_cell.length_c   1.000
_cell.angle_alpha   90.00
_cell.angle_beta   90.00
_cell.angle_gamma   90.00
#
_symmetry.space_group_name_H-M   'P 1'
#
loop_
_entity.id
_entity.type
_entity.pdbx_description
1 polymer ?
#
loop_
_entity_poly.entity_id
_entity_poly.type
_entity_poly.pdbx_seq_one_letter_code
_entity_poly.pdbx_strand_id
1 'polypeptide(L)'
;MPIFGQDSLDLRAFPPDLRTRCLDAVTQALAVLAERGSFVVIEGSGGAGNLPSRADLANDVVPLRAGLPVVLIGNVNQEGHLTSLAGLPGVLGEPYRRLMVGYILNGVRDGARLADARERLAQAMPVPELAAVPSYAPPDGYEDSPQACEVVYERRADHVASPALLAAISSHALTPPLVSALRES
;
A
#
# COMPACT_ATOMS: atom_id res chain seq x y z
N MET A 1 -7.96 12.90 -24.10
CA MET A 1 -6.68 13.46 -23.64
C MET A 1 -6.12 12.48 -22.62
N PRO A 2 -5.04 11.73 -22.91
CA PRO A 2 -4.41 10.92 -21.87
C PRO A 2 -3.78 11.89 -20.86
N ILE A 3 -4.10 11.70 -19.59
CA ILE A 3 -3.47 12.42 -18.49
C ILE A 3 -2.14 11.69 -18.23
N PHE A 4 -1.04 12.20 -18.76
CA PHE A 4 0.31 11.79 -18.35
C PHE A 4 0.87 12.88 -17.44
N GLY A 5 1.38 12.51 -16.26
CA GLY A 5 2.14 13.40 -15.37
C GLY A 5 1.49 13.79 -14.03
N GLN A 6 0.45 13.09 -13.58
CA GLN A 6 -0.02 13.18 -12.19
C GLN A 6 -0.05 11.76 -11.61
N ASP A 7 0.79 11.50 -10.61
CA ASP A 7 0.86 10.22 -9.88
C ASP A 7 -0.31 10.06 -8.88
N SER A 8 -1.41 10.79 -9.07
CA SER A 8 -2.64 10.70 -8.30
C SER A 8 -3.80 11.17 -9.15
N LEU A 9 -4.96 10.50 -9.00
CA LEU A 9 -6.16 10.80 -9.76
C LEU A 9 -7.27 11.22 -8.79
N ASP A 10 -7.60 12.51 -8.77
CA ASP A 10 -8.72 13.01 -7.96
C ASP A 10 -10.04 12.80 -8.71
N LEU A 11 -10.80 11.78 -8.33
CA LEU A 11 -12.08 11.48 -8.97
C LEU A 11 -13.08 12.65 -8.89
N ARG A 12 -12.99 13.54 -7.89
CA ARG A 12 -13.92 14.69 -7.78
C ARG A 12 -13.79 15.65 -8.95
N ALA A 13 -12.62 15.70 -9.59
CA ALA A 13 -12.37 16.54 -10.76
C ALA A 13 -13.07 15.99 -12.02
N PHE A 14 -13.55 14.74 -12.01
CA PHE A 14 -14.14 14.11 -13.19
C PHE A 14 -15.66 14.28 -13.25
N PRO A 15 -16.23 14.38 -14.47
CA PRO A 15 -17.67 14.25 -14.70
C PRO A 15 -18.25 12.95 -14.10
N PRO A 16 -19.54 12.93 -13.68
CA PRO A 16 -20.15 11.75 -13.04
C PRO A 16 -20.07 10.46 -13.85
N ASP A 17 -20.24 10.53 -15.17
CA ASP A 17 -20.14 9.40 -16.08
C ASP A 17 -18.70 8.85 -16.12
N LEU A 18 -17.71 9.73 -16.15
CA LEU A 18 -16.30 9.32 -16.15
C LEU A 18 -15.89 8.72 -14.80
N ARG A 19 -16.38 9.26 -13.67
CA ARG A 19 -16.17 8.65 -12.34
C ARG A 19 -16.70 7.22 -12.28
N THR A 20 -17.92 7.03 -12.80
CA THR A 20 -18.56 5.71 -12.84
C THR A 20 -17.74 4.74 -13.69
N ARG A 21 -17.32 5.17 -14.88
CA ARG A 21 -16.48 4.36 -15.78
C ARG A 21 -15.12 4.01 -15.17
N CYS A 22 -14.50 4.91 -14.41
CA CYS A 22 -13.27 4.62 -13.69
C CYS A 22 -13.49 3.53 -12.63
N LEU A 23 -14.57 3.61 -11.85
CA LEU A 23 -14.93 2.59 -10.86
C LEU A 23 -15.26 1.25 -11.52
N ASP A 24 -15.99 1.24 -12.62
CA ASP A 24 -16.30 0.03 -13.38
C ASP A 24 -15.02 -0.65 -13.89
N ALA A 25 -14.09 0.14 -14.43
CA ALA A 25 -12.81 -0.37 -14.93
C ALA A 25 -11.97 -1.00 -13.81
N VAL A 26 -11.85 -0.34 -12.65
CA VAL A 26 -11.14 -0.89 -11.48
C VAL A 26 -11.82 -2.16 -10.98
N THR A 27 -13.15 -2.14 -10.88
CA THR A 27 -13.94 -3.30 -10.43
C THR A 27 -13.75 -4.51 -11.35
N GLN A 28 -13.78 -4.29 -12.67
CA GLN A 28 -13.55 -5.35 -13.66
C GLN A 28 -12.11 -5.88 -13.60
N ALA A 29 -11.12 -5.00 -13.45
CA ALA A 29 -9.72 -5.41 -13.32
C ALA A 29 -9.51 -6.26 -12.06
N LEU A 30 -10.08 -5.85 -10.92
CA LEU A 30 -10.00 -6.60 -9.67
C LEU A 30 -10.68 -7.97 -9.78
N ALA A 31 -11.83 -8.07 -10.46
CA ALA A 31 -12.49 -9.35 -10.70
C ALA A 31 -11.60 -10.32 -11.49
N VAL A 32 -10.98 -9.85 -12.58
CA VAL A 32 -10.07 -10.66 -13.39
C VAL A 32 -8.82 -11.09 -12.59
N LEU A 33 -8.27 -10.21 -11.76
CA LEU A 33 -7.12 -10.54 -10.93
C LEU A 33 -7.46 -11.53 -9.81
N ALA A 34 -8.64 -11.39 -9.20
CA ALA A 34 -9.12 -12.29 -8.16
C ALA A 34 -9.37 -13.72 -8.67
N GLU A 35 -9.73 -13.89 -9.96
CA GLU A 35 -9.85 -15.22 -10.57
C GLU A 35 -8.50 -15.89 -10.84
N ARG A 36 -7.41 -15.11 -10.96
CA ARG A 36 -6.09 -15.59 -11.41
C ARG A 36 -5.09 -15.82 -10.28
N GLY A 37 -5.28 -15.19 -9.12
CA GLY A 37 -4.31 -15.19 -8.03
C GLY A 37 -4.91 -15.57 -6.69
N SER A 38 -4.06 -16.06 -5.79
CA SER A 38 -4.44 -16.34 -4.39
C SER A 38 -4.59 -15.07 -3.55
N PHE A 39 -4.02 -13.94 -4.02
CA PHE A 39 -4.11 -12.63 -3.40
C PHE A 39 -4.02 -11.52 -4.46
N VAL A 40 -4.54 -10.34 -4.14
CA VAL A 40 -4.47 -9.13 -4.97
C VAL A 40 -3.92 -8.01 -4.10
N VAL A 41 -2.87 -7.32 -4.57
CA VAL A 41 -2.30 -6.14 -3.91
C VAL A 41 -2.69 -4.91 -4.70
N ILE A 42 -3.23 -3.91 -4.02
CA ILE A 42 -3.52 -2.59 -4.60
C ILE A 42 -2.46 -1.63 -4.07
N GLU A 43 -1.57 -1.20 -4.96
CA GLU A 43 -0.58 -0.18 -4.62
C GLU A 43 -1.23 1.20 -4.61
N GLY A 44 -0.98 1.96 -3.55
CA GLY A 44 -1.39 3.34 -3.44
C GLY A 44 -0.69 4.24 -4.46
N SER A 45 -1.31 5.37 -4.82
CA SER A 45 -0.70 6.33 -5.73
C SER A 45 0.04 7.42 -4.95
N GLY A 46 1.36 7.56 -5.15
CA GLY A 46 2.19 8.56 -4.45
C GLY A 46 2.72 8.13 -3.08
N GLY A 47 3.41 9.04 -2.39
CA GLY A 47 4.08 8.74 -1.11
C GLY A 47 3.18 8.89 0.13
N ALA A 48 3.66 8.40 1.28
CA ALA A 48 2.93 8.46 2.56
C ALA A 48 2.48 9.87 2.98
N GLY A 49 3.19 10.93 2.56
CA GLY A 49 2.80 12.32 2.80
C GLY A 49 1.53 12.77 2.06
N ASN A 50 1.05 11.97 1.10
CA ASN A 50 -0.11 12.26 0.26
C ASN A 50 -1.32 11.37 0.61
N LEU A 51 -1.29 10.64 1.74
CA LEU A 51 -2.35 9.73 2.15
C LEU A 51 -3.31 10.37 3.19
N PRO A 52 -4.65 10.21 3.02
CA PRO A 52 -5.34 9.87 1.79
C PRO A 52 -5.57 11.14 0.97
N SER A 53 -5.19 11.09 -0.29
CA SER A 53 -5.73 11.97 -1.33
C SER A 53 -7.23 11.67 -1.43
N ARG A 54 -8.08 12.53 -0.84
CA ARG A 54 -9.54 12.29 -0.84
C ARG A 54 -10.02 12.08 -2.27
N ALA A 55 -10.82 11.03 -2.46
CA ALA A 55 -11.33 10.57 -3.75
C ALA A 55 -10.28 9.99 -4.72
N ASP A 56 -9.08 9.66 -4.25
CA ASP A 56 -8.16 8.79 -4.97
C ASP A 56 -8.65 7.35 -4.95
N LEU A 57 -8.56 6.67 -6.10
CA LEU A 57 -9.07 5.32 -6.27
C LEU A 57 -8.35 4.31 -5.37
N ALA A 58 -7.02 4.31 -5.40
CA ALA A 58 -6.21 3.31 -4.71
C ALA A 58 -6.09 3.60 -3.22
N ASN A 59 -6.04 4.89 -2.85
CA ASN A 59 -5.74 5.33 -1.50
C ASN A 59 -6.96 5.64 -0.63
N ASP A 60 -8.16 5.81 -1.21
CA ASP A 60 -9.34 6.24 -0.46
C ASP A 60 -10.58 5.45 -0.87
N VAL A 61 -10.97 5.52 -2.14
CA VAL A 61 -12.27 5.00 -2.60
C VAL A 61 -12.35 3.49 -2.53
N VAL A 62 -11.36 2.77 -3.07
CA VAL A 62 -11.41 1.30 -3.10
C VAL A 62 -11.26 0.71 -1.69
N PRO A 63 -10.26 1.13 -0.87
CA PRO A 63 -10.14 0.60 0.50
C PRO A 63 -11.37 0.85 1.35
N LEU A 64 -11.93 2.07 1.33
CA LEU A 64 -13.10 2.41 2.15
C LEU A 64 -14.37 1.69 1.70
N ARG A 65 -14.62 1.60 0.39
CA ARG A 65 -15.83 0.93 -0.13
C ARG A 65 -15.80 -0.57 0.09
N ALA A 66 -14.66 -1.20 -0.16
CA ALA A 66 -14.52 -2.64 -0.05
C ALA A 66 -14.02 -3.11 1.34
N GLY A 67 -13.79 -2.19 2.28
CA GLY A 67 -13.32 -2.52 3.62
C GLY A 67 -11.96 -3.23 3.64
N LEU A 68 -11.06 -2.84 2.74
CA LEU A 68 -9.79 -3.55 2.55
C LEU A 68 -8.76 -3.18 3.62
N PRO A 69 -7.97 -4.15 4.13
CA PRO A 69 -6.89 -3.86 5.04
C PRO A 69 -5.81 -3.01 4.36
N VAL A 70 -5.30 -2.02 5.09
CA VAL A 70 -4.28 -1.09 4.63
C VAL A 70 -2.98 -1.33 5.40
N VAL A 71 -1.90 -1.56 4.66
CA VAL A 71 -0.54 -1.61 5.19
C VAL A 71 0.19 -0.36 4.75
N LEU A 72 0.75 0.38 5.70
CA LEU A 72 1.53 1.59 5.40
C LEU A 72 3.01 1.25 5.24
N ILE A 73 3.71 1.88 4.31
CA ILE A 73 5.14 1.61 4.06
C ILE A 73 5.95 2.89 4.26
N GLY A 74 6.95 2.83 5.14
CA GLY A 74 7.90 3.91 5.39
C GLY A 74 9.32 3.52 4.97
N ASN A 75 10.06 4.44 4.35
CA ASN A 75 11.48 4.23 4.05
C ASN A 75 12.33 4.75 5.21
N VAL A 76 13.10 3.88 5.86
CA VAL A 76 13.93 4.24 7.03
C VAL A 76 15.08 5.20 6.69
N ASN A 77 15.38 5.38 5.41
CA ASN A 77 16.45 6.29 4.98
C ASN A 77 15.95 7.70 4.66
N GLN A 78 14.64 7.94 4.70
CA GLN A 78 14.02 9.21 4.31
C GLN A 78 13.25 9.81 5.49
N GLU A 79 13.84 10.80 6.13
CA GLU A 79 13.26 11.51 7.30
C GLU A 79 11.86 12.06 7.03
N GLY A 80 11.64 12.60 5.83
CA GLY A 80 10.32 13.09 5.42
C GLY A 80 9.27 11.98 5.35
N HIS A 81 9.67 10.75 5.01
CA HIS A 81 8.75 9.61 4.93
C HIS A 81 8.36 9.13 6.33
N LEU A 82 9.32 9.00 7.25
CA LEU A 82 9.04 8.61 8.64
C LEU A 82 8.17 9.65 9.35
N THR A 83 8.47 10.94 9.15
CA THR A 83 7.68 12.03 9.71
C THR A 83 6.25 12.03 9.16
N SER A 84 6.10 11.86 7.85
CA SER A 84 4.78 11.77 7.22
C SER A 84 4.01 10.57 7.75
N LEU A 85 4.65 9.40 7.82
CA LEU A 85 4.06 8.17 8.33
C LEU A 85 3.58 8.32 9.78
N ALA A 86 4.43 8.89 10.65
CA ALA A 86 4.08 9.17 12.04
C ALA A 86 2.91 10.17 12.17
N GLY A 87 2.78 11.11 11.25
CA GLY A 87 1.69 12.10 11.24
C GLY A 87 0.35 11.56 10.71
N LEU A 88 0.37 10.48 9.94
CA LEU A 88 -0.83 9.94 9.26
C LEU A 88 -2.02 9.68 10.21
N PRO A 89 -1.85 9.01 11.37
CA PRO A 89 -2.97 8.75 12.27
C PRO A 89 -3.69 10.03 12.75
N GLY A 90 -3.01 11.17 12.79
CA GLY A 90 -3.61 12.45 13.19
C GLY A 90 -4.47 13.11 12.11
N VAL A 91 -4.23 12.80 10.83
CA VAL A 91 -4.95 13.41 9.69
C VAL A 91 -5.99 12.46 9.08
N LEU A 92 -5.89 11.17 9.37
CA LEU A 92 -6.78 10.14 8.82
C LEU A 92 -8.16 10.12 9.51
N GLY A 93 -9.21 10.06 8.69
CA GLY A 93 -10.57 9.82 9.16
C GLY A 93 -10.70 8.47 9.89
N GLU A 94 -11.59 8.40 10.87
CA GLU A 94 -11.83 7.18 11.65
C GLU A 94 -12.12 5.93 10.79
N PRO A 95 -12.93 6.00 9.70
CA PRO A 95 -13.17 4.85 8.84
C PRO A 95 -11.89 4.27 8.24
N TYR A 96 -10.98 5.12 7.76
CA TYR A 96 -9.72 4.66 7.17
C TYR A 96 -8.76 4.13 8.23
N ARG A 97 -8.71 4.78 9.41
CA ARG A 97 -7.87 4.30 10.53
C ARG A 97 -8.24 2.89 10.98
N ARG A 98 -9.52 2.51 10.90
CA ARG A 98 -9.96 1.14 11.20
C ARG A 98 -9.49 0.10 10.20
N LEU A 99 -9.15 0.51 8.98
CA LEU A 99 -8.61 -0.37 7.95
C LEU A 99 -7.10 -0.56 8.08
N MET A 100 -6.40 0.30 8.81
CA MET A 100 -4.96 0.16 9.04
C MET A 100 -4.70 -1.10 9.87
N VAL A 101 -3.92 -2.03 9.32
CA VAL A 101 -3.56 -3.28 10.03
C VAL A 101 -2.11 -3.29 10.52
N GLY A 102 -1.29 -2.36 10.04
CA GLY A 102 0.10 -2.23 10.45
C GLY A 102 0.94 -1.45 9.46
N TYR A 103 2.25 -1.38 9.73
CA TYR A 103 3.21 -0.72 8.85
C TYR A 103 4.46 -1.56 8.58
N ILE A 104 5.13 -1.29 7.47
CA ILE A 104 6.38 -1.91 7.05
C ILE A 104 7.48 -0.84 6.98
N LEU A 105 8.63 -1.16 7.56
CA LEU A 105 9.85 -0.34 7.46
C LEU A 105 10.73 -0.87 6.33
N ASN A 106 10.77 -0.16 5.21
CA ASN A 106 11.53 -0.54 4.03
C ASN A 106 12.90 0.13 4.00
N GLY A 107 13.85 -0.50 3.31
CA GLY A 107 15.14 0.06 2.99
C GLY A 107 16.18 -0.11 4.11
N VAL A 108 16.01 -1.09 5.01
CA VAL A 108 16.93 -1.26 6.14
C VAL A 108 18.34 -1.59 5.66
N ARG A 109 19.30 -0.74 6.02
CA ARG A 109 20.74 -0.90 5.69
C ARG A 109 21.60 -1.07 6.94
N ASP A 110 21.18 -0.43 8.03
CA ASP A 110 21.85 -0.47 9.31
C ASP A 110 20.81 -0.57 10.45
N GLY A 111 21.23 -1.14 11.57
CA GLY A 111 20.35 -1.35 12.73
C GLY A 111 20.05 -0.08 13.52
N ALA A 112 20.91 0.95 13.43
CA ALA A 112 20.76 2.18 14.19
C ALA A 112 19.60 3.04 13.67
N ARG A 113 19.51 3.22 12.34
CA ARG A 113 18.38 3.89 11.68
C ARG A 113 17.07 3.15 11.90
N LEU A 114 17.10 1.81 11.87
CA LEU A 114 15.91 1.01 12.17
C LEU A 114 15.44 1.22 13.62
N ALA A 115 16.37 1.30 14.58
CA ALA A 115 16.04 1.56 15.97
C ALA A 115 15.42 2.96 16.17
N ASP A 116 15.98 4.00 15.55
CA ASP A 116 15.42 5.36 15.58
C ASP A 116 14.00 5.41 14.98
N ALA A 117 13.82 4.79 13.80
CA ALA A 117 12.51 4.71 13.15
C ALA A 117 11.46 4.02 14.05
N ARG A 118 11.86 2.94 14.74
CA ARG A 118 10.98 2.22 15.67
C ARG A 118 10.60 3.05 16.88
N GLU A 119 11.55 3.76 17.49
CA GLU A 119 11.28 4.63 18.63
C GLU A 119 10.25 5.70 18.27
N ARG A 120 10.42 6.34 17.11
CA ARG A 120 9.51 7.39 16.62
C ARG A 120 8.12 6.85 16.32
N LEU A 121 8.03 5.69 15.67
CA LEU A 121 6.74 5.12 15.26
C LEU A 121 6.00 4.42 16.40
N ALA A 122 6.69 3.89 17.41
CA ALA A 122 6.06 3.23 18.55
C ALA A 122 5.09 4.14 19.31
N GLN A 123 5.34 5.46 19.31
CA GLN A 123 4.47 6.44 19.97
C GLN A 123 3.37 6.97 19.04
N ALA A 124 3.64 7.02 17.74
CA ALA A 124 2.78 7.69 16.77
C ALA A 124 1.77 6.74 16.10
N MET A 125 2.15 5.46 15.92
CA MET A 125 1.37 4.50 15.17
C MET A 125 0.42 3.70 16.08
N PRO A 126 -0.90 3.71 15.82
CA PRO A 126 -1.85 2.92 16.60
C PRO A 126 -1.88 1.43 16.21
N VAL A 127 -1.01 1.03 15.28
CA VAL A 127 -0.96 -0.30 14.66
C VAL A 127 0.49 -0.81 14.68
N PRO A 128 0.72 -2.13 14.72
CA PRO A 128 2.05 -2.68 14.90
C PRO A 128 2.94 -2.56 13.66
N GLU A 129 4.25 -2.65 13.86
CA GLU A 129 5.20 -2.99 12.80
C GLU A 129 4.95 -4.43 12.34
N LEU A 130 4.71 -4.62 11.05
CA LEU A 130 4.51 -5.94 10.44
C LEU A 130 5.82 -6.53 9.92
N ALA A 131 6.73 -5.70 9.41
CA ALA A 131 8.01 -6.16 8.89
C ALA A 131 9.04 -5.03 8.79
N ALA A 132 10.32 -5.42 8.81
CA ALA A 132 11.45 -4.58 8.43
C ALA A 132 12.15 -5.21 7.22
N VAL A 133 12.11 -4.54 6.06
CA VAL A 133 12.60 -5.06 4.79
C VAL A 133 14.01 -4.51 4.51
N PRO A 134 15.03 -5.38 4.40
CA PRO A 134 16.39 -4.95 4.08
C PRO A 134 16.54 -4.43 2.66
N SER A 135 17.44 -3.45 2.50
CA SER A 135 17.89 -2.96 1.20
C SER A 135 19.12 -3.75 0.76
N TYR A 136 19.04 -4.39 -0.41
CA TYR A 136 20.21 -4.97 -1.08
C TYR A 136 20.60 -4.13 -2.28
N ALA A 137 21.90 -4.08 -2.56
CA ALA A 137 22.37 -3.63 -3.85
C ALA A 137 21.80 -4.58 -4.92
N PRO A 138 21.17 -4.06 -5.99
CA PRO A 138 20.78 -4.90 -7.11
C PRO A 138 22.05 -5.53 -7.72
N PRO A 139 21.96 -6.76 -8.26
CA PRO A 139 23.06 -7.36 -9.00
C PRO A 139 23.39 -6.55 -10.26
N ASP A 140 24.60 -6.71 -10.80
CA ASP A 140 24.99 -6.07 -12.06
C ASP A 140 24.03 -6.47 -13.20
N GLY A 141 23.62 -5.49 -14.01
CA GLY A 141 22.66 -5.69 -15.11
C GLY A 141 21.19 -5.79 -14.69
N TYR A 142 20.85 -5.39 -13.46
CA TYR A 142 19.49 -5.48 -12.91
C TYR A 142 18.40 -4.77 -13.74
N GLU A 143 18.66 -3.56 -14.22
CA GLU A 143 17.64 -2.77 -14.95
C GLU A 143 17.21 -3.42 -16.27
N ASP A 144 18.03 -4.31 -16.83
CA ASP A 144 17.82 -4.92 -18.15
C ASP A 144 17.43 -6.42 -18.09
N SER A 145 17.23 -7.00 -16.90
CA SER A 145 16.97 -8.44 -16.75
C SER A 145 15.78 -8.74 -15.82
N PRO A 146 14.67 -9.30 -16.36
CA PRO A 146 13.58 -9.84 -15.55
C PRO A 146 14.04 -10.89 -14.51
N GLN A 147 15.09 -11.66 -14.83
CA GLN A 147 15.67 -12.66 -13.92
C GLN A 147 16.42 -12.00 -12.75
N ALA A 148 17.09 -10.87 -12.98
CA ALA A 148 17.75 -10.13 -11.92
C ALA A 148 16.74 -9.51 -10.92
N CYS A 149 15.55 -9.12 -11.40
CA CYS A 149 14.43 -8.74 -10.54
C CYS A 149 13.98 -9.89 -9.64
N GLU A 150 13.81 -11.09 -10.20
CA GLU A 150 13.41 -12.30 -9.46
C GLU A 150 14.39 -12.63 -8.32
N VAL A 151 15.71 -12.56 -8.57
CA VAL A 151 16.75 -12.77 -7.55
C VAL A 151 16.67 -11.76 -6.41
N VAL A 152 16.38 -10.48 -6.70
CA VAL A 152 16.21 -9.46 -5.65
C VAL A 152 14.91 -9.69 -4.87
N TYR A 153 13.83 -10.11 -5.53
CA TYR A 153 12.58 -10.45 -4.87
C TYR A 153 12.71 -11.65 -3.94
N GLU A 154 13.33 -12.74 -4.40
CA GLU A 154 13.59 -13.93 -3.57
C GLU A 154 14.45 -13.57 -2.35
N ARG A 155 15.56 -12.85 -2.56
CA ARG A 155 16.42 -12.41 -1.44
C ARG A 155 15.68 -11.54 -0.44
N ARG A 156 14.79 -10.65 -0.90
CA ARG A 156 13.96 -9.83 0.00
C ARG A 156 12.90 -10.68 0.70
N ALA A 157 12.26 -11.61 0.01
CA ALA A 157 11.25 -12.50 0.55
C ALA A 157 11.80 -13.42 1.65
N ASP A 158 13.02 -13.93 1.48
CA ASP A 158 13.71 -14.77 2.49
C ASP A 158 13.92 -14.06 3.83
N HIS A 159 13.99 -12.73 3.80
CA HIS A 159 14.13 -11.89 5.01
C HIS A 159 12.80 -11.35 5.52
N VAL A 160 11.71 -11.56 4.78
CA VAL A 160 10.34 -11.20 5.14
C VAL A 160 9.55 -12.48 5.41
N ALA A 161 10.05 -13.30 6.31
CA ALA A 161 9.24 -14.30 7.00
C ALA A 161 8.58 -13.65 8.22
N SER A 162 7.61 -12.76 7.98
CA SER A 162 6.79 -12.23 9.07
C SER A 162 5.46 -12.98 9.11
N PRO A 163 5.29 -13.95 10.03
CA PRO A 163 3.98 -14.50 10.35
C PRO A 163 2.94 -13.42 10.63
N ALA A 164 3.37 -12.24 11.12
CA ALA A 164 2.47 -11.13 11.41
C ALA A 164 1.91 -10.46 10.15
N LEU A 165 2.72 -10.26 9.10
CA LEU A 165 2.23 -9.72 7.82
C LEU A 165 1.24 -10.69 7.18
N LEU A 166 1.63 -11.97 7.07
CA LEU A 166 0.77 -13.00 6.50
C LEU A 166 -0.50 -13.20 7.36
N ALA A 167 -0.42 -13.18 8.69
CA ALA A 167 -1.59 -13.27 9.56
C ALA A 167 -2.53 -12.07 9.41
N ALA A 168 -1.98 -10.85 9.32
CA ALA A 168 -2.76 -9.63 9.14
C ALA A 168 -3.51 -9.60 7.80
N ILE A 169 -2.90 -10.13 6.72
CA ILE A 169 -3.54 -10.16 5.40
C ILE A 169 -4.41 -11.40 5.18
N SER A 170 -4.05 -12.56 5.76
CA SER A 170 -4.79 -13.83 5.56
C SER A 170 -6.12 -13.87 6.31
N SER A 171 -6.31 -13.02 7.32
CA SER A 171 -7.62 -12.86 7.97
C SER A 171 -8.67 -12.20 7.07
N HIS A 172 -8.24 -11.61 5.95
CA HIS A 172 -9.09 -10.92 4.99
C HIS A 172 -9.20 -11.75 3.72
N ALA A 173 -10.07 -12.76 3.76
CA ALA A 173 -10.38 -13.52 2.55
C ALA A 173 -10.90 -12.54 1.47
N LEU A 174 -10.30 -12.60 0.27
CA LEU A 174 -10.85 -12.01 -0.95
C LEU A 174 -12.18 -12.71 -1.23
N THR A 175 -13.21 -12.28 -0.54
CA THR A 175 -14.53 -12.84 -0.71
C THR A 175 -15.14 -12.20 -1.97
N PRO A 176 -16.14 -12.85 -2.60
CA PRO A 176 -17.02 -12.23 -3.61
C PRO A 176 -17.57 -10.81 -3.30
N PRO A 177 -17.69 -10.32 -2.05
CA PRO A 177 -18.06 -8.95 -1.70
C PRO A 177 -17.20 -7.85 -2.28
N LEU A 178 -15.96 -8.08 -2.74
CA LEU A 178 -15.12 -6.98 -3.26
C LEU A 178 -15.78 -6.30 -4.47
N VAL A 179 -16.23 -7.11 -5.43
CA VAL A 179 -16.85 -6.62 -6.68
C VAL A 179 -18.23 -6.04 -6.38
N SER A 180 -18.98 -6.64 -5.46
CA SER A 180 -20.30 -6.15 -5.06
C SER A 180 -20.22 -4.85 -4.25
N ALA A 181 -19.28 -4.72 -3.32
CA ALA A 181 -19.09 -3.55 -2.46
C ALA A 181 -18.63 -2.30 -3.24
N LEU A 182 -17.96 -2.48 -4.38
CA LEU A 182 -17.62 -1.37 -5.27
C LEU A 182 -18.80 -0.90 -6.13
N ARG A 183 -19.78 -1.79 -6.39
CA ARG A 183 -20.96 -1.55 -7.25
C ARG A 183 -22.17 -1.00 -6.50
N GLU A 184 -22.31 -1.23 -5.20
CA GLU A 184 -23.39 -0.65 -4.40
C GLU A 184 -23.10 0.83 -4.09
N SER A 185 -23.95 1.73 -4.59
CA SER A 185 -23.95 3.18 -4.33
C SER A 185 -25.37 3.73 -4.48
#